data_AF-A0A4C1X484-F1
#
_entry.id   AF-A0A4C1X484-F1
#
_cell.length_a   1.000
_cell.length_b   1.000
_cell.length_c   1.000
_cell.angle_alpha   90.00
_cell.angle_beta   90.00
_cell.angle_gamma   90.00
#
_symmetry.space_group_name_H-M   'P 1'
#
loop_
_entity.id
_entity.type
_entity.pdbx_description
1 polymer ?
#
loop_
_entity_poly.entity_id
_entity_poly.type
_entity_poly.pdbx_seq_one_letter_code
_entity_poly.pdbx_strand_id
1 'polypeptide(L)'
;MPPKLRLRGQEVEWQTRVRYLSVQIDRSMRMAAEVENFIHQIRVARSMLCSVLRSHLLFQTKVALYKGYIRSRIMYAAPAWYNSTSQRKNIQAQQNIALRMILRAGLQEFLQNIALMYERSSSSRPFPRELLQTPPLKG
;
A
#
# COMPACT_ATOMS: atom_id res chain seq x y z
N MET A 1 -6.87 -2.45 42.07
CA MET A 1 -6.57 -1.39 41.07
C MET A 1 -5.12 -0.98 41.24
N PRO A 2 -4.35 -0.73 40.16
CA PRO A 2 -2.98 -0.25 40.30
C PRO A 2 -2.97 1.14 41.00
N PRO A 3 -1.98 1.42 41.85
CA PRO A 3 -1.86 2.70 42.52
C PRO A 3 -1.76 3.85 41.50
N LYS A 4 -2.32 5.03 41.82
CA LYS A 4 -2.30 6.18 40.92
C LYS A 4 -0.85 6.63 40.67
N LEU A 5 -0.49 6.78 39.40
CA LEU A 5 0.84 7.21 39.00
C LEU A 5 0.97 8.72 39.20
N ARG A 6 2.07 9.18 39.83
CA ARG A 6 2.40 10.60 39.94
C ARG A 6 3.54 10.95 38.98
N LEU A 7 3.26 11.79 37.99
CA LEU A 7 4.29 12.38 37.12
C LEU A 7 4.48 13.84 37.51
N ARG A 8 5.70 14.22 37.90
CA ARG A 8 6.05 15.60 38.31
C ARG A 8 5.12 16.18 39.40
N GLY A 9 4.64 15.34 40.31
CA GLY A 9 3.73 15.76 41.39
C GLY A 9 2.25 15.86 40.99
N GLN A 10 1.90 15.67 39.72
CA GLN A 10 0.51 15.55 39.27
C GLN A 10 0.07 14.09 39.21
N GLU A 11 -1.16 13.82 39.65
CA GLU A 11 -1.79 12.51 39.50
C GLU A 11 -2.23 12.27 38.06
N VAL A 12 -1.82 11.14 37.50
CA VAL A 12 -2.19 10.70 36.16
C VAL A 12 -3.34 9.72 36.26
N GLU A 13 -4.48 10.09 35.68
CA GLU A 13 -5.63 9.21 35.60
C GLU A 13 -5.37 8.03 34.67
N TRP A 14 -5.78 6.83 35.11
CA TRP A 14 -5.66 5.62 34.32
C TRP A 14 -6.64 5.68 33.15
N GLN A 15 -6.11 5.84 31.94
CA GLN A 15 -6.91 5.78 30.72
C GLN A 15 -6.71 4.45 30.00
N THR A 16 -7.80 3.93 29.44
CA THR A 16 -7.77 2.68 28.67
C THR A 16 -7.31 2.92 27.22
N ARG A 17 -7.38 4.17 26.76
CA ARG A 17 -6.95 4.65 25.45
C ARG A 17 -6.21 5.95 25.59
N VAL A 18 -5.04 6.06 24.98
CA VAL A 18 -4.23 7.29 24.99
C VAL A 18 -3.72 7.57 23.59
N ARG A 19 -3.80 8.83 23.15
CA ARG A 19 -3.22 9.26 21.87
C ARG A 19 -1.75 9.62 22.07
N TYR A 20 -0.87 8.96 21.34
CA TYR A 20 0.56 9.27 21.31
C TYR A 20 1.06 9.32 19.86
N LEU A 21 1.70 10.43 19.48
CA LEU A 21 2.23 10.65 18.13
C LEU A 21 1.18 10.36 17.01
N SER A 22 -0.06 10.80 17.24
CA SER A 22 -1.21 10.59 16.36
C SER A 22 -1.71 9.15 16.26
N VAL A 23 -1.24 8.24 17.12
CA VAL A 23 -1.70 6.85 17.18
C VAL A 23 -2.43 6.59 18.51
N GLN A 24 -3.59 5.94 18.46
CA GLN A 24 -4.36 5.57 19.65
C GLN A 24 -3.88 4.24 20.23
N ILE A 25 -3.26 4.30 21.41
CA ILE A 25 -2.76 3.12 22.13
C ILE A 25 -3.87 2.63 23.05
N ASP A 26 -4.40 1.45 22.73
CA ASP A 26 -5.32 0.70 23.58
C ASP A 26 -4.56 -0.02 24.70
N ARG A 27 -5.23 -0.26 25.84
CA ARG A 27 -4.70 -1.05 26.97
C ARG A 27 -4.19 -2.44 26.59
N SER A 28 -4.79 -3.08 25.58
CA SER A 28 -4.36 -4.41 25.10
C SER A 28 -3.15 -4.35 24.17
N MET A 29 -2.69 -3.14 23.84
CA MET A 29 -1.63 -2.84 22.86
C MET A 29 -1.90 -3.39 21.45
N ARG A 30 -3.11 -3.93 21.19
CA ARG A 30 -3.47 -4.49 19.89
C ARG A 30 -3.84 -3.40 18.89
N MET A 31 -4.44 -2.28 19.31
CA MET A 31 -4.73 -1.13 18.44
C MET A 31 -5.52 -1.49 17.16
N ALA A 32 -6.39 -2.50 17.23
CA ALA A 32 -7.05 -3.08 16.05
C ALA A 32 -7.95 -2.09 15.30
N ALA A 33 -8.72 -1.29 16.04
CA ALA A 33 -9.58 -0.26 15.46
C ALA A 33 -8.76 0.83 14.72
N GLU A 34 -7.60 1.19 15.26
CA GLU A 34 -6.70 2.15 14.63
C GLU A 34 -6.12 1.60 13.33
N VAL A 35 -5.72 0.32 13.31
CA VAL A 35 -5.22 -0.33 12.10
C VAL A 35 -6.29 -0.41 11.02
N GLU A 36 -7.54 -0.70 11.37
CA GLU A 36 -8.65 -0.75 10.41
C GLU A 36 -8.94 0.63 9.81
N ASN A 37 -9.01 1.67 10.64
CA ASN A 37 -9.15 3.05 10.18
C ASN A 37 -7.99 3.44 9.26
N PHE A 38 -6.77 3.04 9.61
CA PHE A 38 -5.59 3.31 8.80
C PHE A 38 -5.60 2.56 7.46
N ILE A 39 -6.00 1.28 7.46
CA ILE A 39 -6.19 0.52 6.22
C ILE A 39 -7.24 1.19 5.34
N HIS A 40 -8.32 1.71 5.93
CA HIS A 40 -9.33 2.46 5.20
C HIS A 40 -8.73 3.72 4.57
N GLN A 41 -7.95 4.50 5.31
CA GLN A 41 -7.24 5.67 4.77
C GLN A 41 -6.24 5.30 3.67
N ILE A 42 -5.51 4.19 3.79
CA ILE A 42 -4.64 3.70 2.71
C ILE A 42 -5.47 3.33 1.47
N ARG A 43 -6.63 2.67 1.64
CA ARG A 43 -7.49 2.29 0.51
C ARG A 43 -7.99 3.51 -0.24
N VAL A 44 -8.36 4.58 0.48
CA VAL A 44 -8.75 5.87 -0.10
C VAL A 44 -7.57 6.56 -0.78
N ALA A 45 -6.42 6.66 -0.10
CA ALA A 45 -5.20 7.20 -0.69
C ALA A 45 -4.80 6.47 -1.98
N ARG A 46 -4.93 5.14 -1.96
CA ARG A 46 -4.65 4.28 -3.10
C ARG A 46 -5.67 4.48 -4.23
N SER A 47 -6.97 4.61 -3.93
CA SER A 47 -7.97 4.85 -4.97
C SER A 47 -7.77 6.21 -5.65
N MET A 48 -7.37 7.23 -4.90
CA MET A 48 -6.97 8.53 -5.45
C MET A 48 -5.72 8.42 -6.33
N LEU A 49 -4.72 7.64 -5.90
CA LEU A 49 -3.50 7.40 -6.68
C LEU A 49 -3.71 6.46 -7.87
N CYS A 50 -4.77 5.65 -7.91
CA CYS A 50 -5.01 4.72 -9.01
C CYS A 50 -5.11 5.43 -10.37
N SER A 51 -5.71 6.62 -10.45
CA SER A 51 -5.77 7.40 -11.69
C SER A 51 -4.38 7.82 -12.15
N VAL A 52 -3.56 8.33 -11.23
CA VAL A 52 -2.17 8.74 -11.50
C VAL A 52 -1.31 7.54 -11.91
N LEU A 53 -1.44 6.40 -11.22
CA LEU A 53 -0.67 5.20 -11.53
C LEU A 53 -1.05 4.55 -12.87
N ARG A 54 -2.28 4.77 -13.37
CA ARG A 54 -2.75 4.31 -14.69
C ARG A 54 -2.34 5.23 -15.84
N SER A 55 -1.90 6.45 -15.56
CA SER A 55 -1.42 7.37 -16.58
C SER A 55 -0.08 6.92 -17.16
N HIS A 56 0.31 7.48 -18.32
CA HIS A 56 1.55 7.21 -19.06
C HIS A 56 2.84 7.76 -18.39
N LEU A 57 2.88 7.81 -17.06
CA LEU A 57 4.06 8.22 -16.31
C LEU A 57 5.15 7.15 -16.38
N LEU A 58 6.41 7.59 -16.40
CA LEU A 58 7.55 6.69 -16.27
C LEU A 58 7.40 5.79 -15.04
N PHE A 59 7.71 4.50 -15.22
CA PHE A 59 7.61 3.48 -14.17
C PHE A 59 8.34 3.90 -12.89
N GLN A 60 9.52 4.53 -13.01
CA GLN A 60 10.29 5.01 -11.86
C GLN A 60 9.55 6.09 -11.06
N THR A 61 8.85 7.02 -11.73
CA THR A 61 8.05 8.07 -11.08
C THR A 61 6.88 7.46 -10.32
N LYS A 62 6.22 6.45 -10.88
CA LYS A 62 5.14 5.70 -10.19
C LYS A 62 5.64 5.02 -8.92
N VAL A 63 6.82 4.40 -8.98
CA VAL A 63 7.47 3.78 -7.80
C VAL A 63 7.86 4.83 -6.76
N ALA A 64 8.40 5.97 -7.19
CA ALA A 64 8.77 7.07 -6.30
C ALA A 64 7.53 7.65 -5.58
N LEU A 65 6.44 7.89 -6.30
CA LEU A 65 5.16 8.35 -5.73
C LEU A 65 4.60 7.35 -4.70
N TYR A 66 4.63 6.06 -5.03
CA TYR A 66 4.22 5.00 -4.10
C TYR A 66 5.06 5.00 -2.82
N LYS A 67 6.40 5.05 -2.96
CA LYS A 67 7.33 5.08 -1.82
C LYS A 67 7.12 6.33 -0.96
N GLY A 68 6.96 7.50 -1.58
CA GLY A 68 6.81 8.78 -0.90
C GLY A 68 5.48 8.93 -0.16
N TYR A 69 4.38 8.43 -0.72
CA TYR A 69 3.05 8.67 -0.16
C TYR A 69 2.48 7.48 0.61
N ILE A 70 2.41 6.29 0.00
CA ILE A 70 1.76 5.12 0.60
C ILE A 70 2.72 4.41 1.57
N ARG A 71 3.97 4.17 1.15
CA ARG A 71 4.94 3.45 2.00
C ARG A 71 5.31 4.26 3.25
N SER A 72 5.50 5.59 3.11
CA SER A 72 5.79 6.48 4.25
C SER A 72 4.72 6.42 5.33
N ARG A 73 3.44 6.45 4.94
CA ARG A 73 2.33 6.30 5.90
C ARG A 73 2.42 4.96 6.62
N ILE A 74 2.57 3.86 5.89
CA ILE A 74 2.66 2.52 6.50
C ILE A 74 3.85 2.41 7.45
N MET A 75 5.01 2.93 7.08
CA MET A 75 6.23 2.86 7.88
C MET A 75 6.17 3.68 9.16
N TYR A 76 5.47 4.82 9.16
CA TYR A 76 5.33 5.67 10.34
C TYR A 76 4.68 4.94 11.53
N ALA A 77 3.61 4.19 11.27
CA ALA A 77 2.86 3.50 12.32
C ALA A 77 3.28 2.03 12.52
N ALA A 78 4.18 1.51 11.70
CA ALA A 78 4.68 0.13 11.78
C ALA A 78 5.23 -0.26 13.17
N PRO A 79 5.98 0.59 13.90
CA PRO A 79 6.49 0.24 15.23
C PRO A 79 5.38 -0.01 16.24
N ALA A 80 4.27 0.74 16.15
CA ALA A 80 3.13 0.60 17.06
C ALA A 80 2.35 -0.70 16.83
N TRP A 81 2.37 -1.23 15.61
CA TRP A 81 1.60 -2.43 15.22
C TRP A 81 2.45 -3.70 15.11
N TYR A 82 3.74 -3.60 15.39
CA TYR A 82 4.66 -4.72 15.21
C TYR A 82 4.28 -5.91 16.11
N ASN A 83 3.69 -5.69 17.27
CA ASN A 83 3.31 -6.79 18.18
C ASN A 83 2.18 -7.71 17.63
N SER A 84 1.41 -7.30 16.62
CA SER A 84 0.21 -7.99 16.17
C SER A 84 0.42 -8.72 14.84
N THR A 85 0.48 -10.06 14.89
CA THR A 85 0.73 -10.90 13.71
C THR A 85 -0.36 -10.79 12.63
N SER A 86 -1.62 -10.62 13.04
CA SER A 86 -2.75 -10.43 12.12
C SER A 86 -2.64 -9.11 11.33
N GLN A 87 -2.23 -8.04 12.01
CA GLN A 87 -2.08 -6.72 11.40
C GLN A 87 -0.92 -6.69 10.42
N ARG A 88 0.19 -7.38 10.73
CA ARG A 88 1.32 -7.55 9.81
C ARG A 88 0.87 -8.16 8.47
N LYS A 89 0.07 -9.24 8.51
CA LYS A 89 -0.46 -9.89 7.30
C LYS A 89 -1.33 -8.93 6.48
N ASN A 90 -2.20 -8.18 7.14
CA ASN A 90 -3.07 -7.20 6.46
C ASN A 90 -2.26 -6.05 5.82
N ILE A 91 -1.26 -5.52 6.52
CA ILE A 91 -0.38 -4.47 6.00
C ILE A 91 0.42 -4.98 4.79
N GLN A 92 0.98 -6.20 4.90
CA GLN A 92 1.70 -6.84 3.80
C GLN A 92 0.80 -7.08 2.59
N ALA A 93 -0.45 -7.49 2.80
CA ALA A 93 -1.43 -7.64 1.72
C ALA A 93 -1.71 -6.30 1.02
N GLN A 94 -1.86 -5.19 1.75
CA GLN A 94 -2.04 -3.87 1.13
C GLN A 94 -0.83 -3.42 0.31
N GLN A 95 0.39 -3.67 0.80
CA GLN A 95 1.63 -3.41 0.06
C GLN A 95 1.70 -4.24 -1.23
N ASN A 96 1.38 -5.54 -1.15
CA ASN A 96 1.39 -6.43 -2.30
C ASN A 96 0.36 -6.01 -3.36
N ILE A 97 -0.84 -5.57 -2.96
CA ILE A 97 -1.83 -5.06 -3.91
C ILE A 97 -1.31 -3.79 -4.61
N ALA A 98 -0.72 -2.85 -3.86
CA ALA A 98 -0.18 -1.63 -4.44
C ALA A 98 0.96 -1.91 -5.44
N LEU A 99 1.88 -2.83 -5.09
CA LEU A 99 2.97 -3.25 -5.99
C LEU A 99 2.44 -3.92 -7.26
N ARG A 100 1.43 -4.81 -7.15
CA ARG A 100 0.81 -5.45 -8.31
C ARG A 100 0.18 -4.43 -9.27
N MET A 101 -0.43 -3.36 -8.77
CA MET A 101 -0.98 -2.31 -9.64
C MET A 101 0.10 -1.56 -10.41
N ILE A 102 1.23 -1.25 -9.76
CA ILE A 102 2.37 -0.58 -10.41
C ILE A 102 2.98 -1.49 -11.49
N LEU A 103 3.19 -2.77 -11.17
CA LEU A 103 3.72 -3.77 -12.10
C LEU A 103 2.78 -3.99 -13.31
N ARG A 104 1.47 -4.11 -13.06
CA ARG A 104 0.47 -4.30 -14.13
C ARG A 104 0.40 -3.10 -15.06
N ALA A 105 0.45 -1.88 -14.51
CA ALA A 105 0.49 -0.66 -15.32
C ALA A 105 1.76 -0.59 -16.18
N GLY A 106 2.93 -0.89 -15.60
CA GLY A 106 4.20 -0.90 -16.35
C GLY A 106 4.23 -1.94 -17.47
N LEU A 107 3.67 -3.14 -17.25
CA LEU A 107 3.55 -4.16 -18.29
C LEU A 107 2.62 -3.69 -19.42
N GLN A 108 1.50 -3.03 -19.09
CA GLN A 108 0.55 -2.56 -20.09
C GLN A 108 1.13 -1.46 -20.98
N GLU A 109 1.92 -0.55 -20.40
CA GLU A 109 2.66 0.48 -21.15
C GLU A 109 3.72 -0.12 -22.05
N PHE A 110 4.45 -1.13 -21.58
CA PHE A 110 5.44 -1.86 -22.37
C PHE A 110 4.78 -2.55 -23.57
N LEU A 111 3.65 -3.23 -23.36
CA LEU A 111 2.89 -3.88 -24.43
C LEU A 111 2.30 -2.87 -25.42
N GLN A 112 1.80 -1.73 -24.95
CA GLN A 112 1.33 -0.65 -25.84
C GLN A 112 2.45 -0.04 -26.66
N ASN A 113 3.63 0.20 -26.07
CA ASN A 113 4.78 0.70 -26.80
C ASN A 113 5.28 -0.32 -27.83
N ILE A 114 5.31 -1.62 -27.51
CA ILE A 114 5.62 -2.67 -28.49
C ILE A 114 4.59 -2.70 -29.61
N ALA A 115 3.29 -2.64 -29.28
CA ALA A 115 2.23 -2.63 -30.28
C ALA A 115 2.33 -1.40 -31.21
N LEU A 116 2.57 -0.21 -30.66
CA LEU A 116 2.79 1.02 -31.43
C LEU A 116 4.07 0.98 -32.27
N MET A 117 5.17 0.43 -31.73
CA MET A 117 6.41 0.23 -32.50
C MET A 117 6.20 -0.76 -33.65
N TYR A 118 5.45 -1.83 -33.40
CA TYR A 118 5.10 -2.81 -34.41
C TYR A 118 4.21 -2.19 -35.48
N GLU A 119 3.15 -1.48 -35.10
CA GLU A 119 2.22 -0.79 -36.01
C GLU A 119 2.91 0.28 -36.89
N ARG A 120 3.86 1.02 -36.31
CA ARG A 120 4.68 2.01 -37.03
C ARG A 120 5.71 1.37 -37.97
N SER A 121 6.13 0.14 -37.68
CA SER A 121 7.00 -0.67 -38.55
C SER A 121 6.21 -1.50 -39.57
N SER A 122 4.93 -1.78 -39.30
CA SER A 122 4.08 -2.67 -40.07
C SER A 122 3.06 -1.88 -40.90
N SER A 123 3.54 -1.23 -41.95
CA SER A 123 2.68 -0.86 -43.08
C SER A 123 2.09 -2.10 -43.81
N SER A 124 2.39 -3.35 -43.39
CA SER A 124 1.94 -4.55 -44.12
C SER A 124 1.84 -5.90 -43.35
N ARG A 125 2.02 -6.01 -42.01
CA ARG A 125 1.91 -7.32 -41.32
C ARG A 125 1.14 -7.26 -39.99
N PRO A 126 0.21 -8.20 -39.70
CA PRO A 126 -0.58 -8.20 -38.46
C PRO A 126 0.20 -8.74 -37.24
N PHE A 127 -0.14 -8.22 -36.05
CA PHE A 127 0.52 -8.51 -34.77
C PHE A 127 0.36 -9.98 -34.30
N PRO A 128 1.43 -10.67 -33.82
CA PRO A 128 1.35 -12.07 -33.41
C PRO A 128 0.53 -12.25 -32.12
N ARG A 129 -0.57 -13.02 -32.20
CA ARG A 129 -1.46 -13.29 -31.05
C ARG A 129 -0.85 -14.19 -29.96
N GLU A 130 0.28 -14.82 -30.24
CA GLU A 130 0.97 -15.76 -29.35
C GLU A 130 1.59 -15.06 -28.12
N LEU A 131 1.92 -13.77 -28.23
CA LEU A 131 2.50 -12.98 -27.13
C LEU A 131 1.48 -12.55 -26.06
N LEU A 132 0.18 -12.70 -26.34
CA LEU A 132 -0.91 -12.38 -25.42
C LEU A 132 -1.41 -13.59 -24.63
N GLN A 133 -0.91 -14.80 -24.92
CA GLN A 133 -1.30 -16.02 -24.21
C GLN A 133 -0.37 -16.25 -23.02
N THR A 134 -0.90 -16.12 -21.80
CA THR A 134 -0.22 -16.67 -20.61
C THR A 134 -0.27 -18.20 -20.69
N PRO A 135 0.85 -18.91 -20.42
CA PRO A 135 0.87 -20.36 -20.49
C PRO A 135 -0.14 -20.96 -19.48
N PRO A 136 -0.83 -22.07 -19.84
CA PRO A 136 -1.81 -22.67 -18.94
C PRO A 136 -1.10 -23.21 -17.70
N LEU A 137 -1.71 -22.96 -16.53
CA LEU A 137 -1.33 -23.58 -15.27
C LEU A 137 -1.45 -25.10 -15.42
N LYS A 138 -0.31 -25.80 -15.46
CA LYS A 138 -0.27 -27.25 -15.31
C LYS A 138 -0.77 -27.57 -13.89
N GLY A 139 -1.85 -28.37 -13.83
CA GLY A 139 -2.45 -28.88 -12.59
C GLY A 139 -1.61 -29.94 -11.90
#